data_AF-A0A4Q3UBK8-F1
#
_entry.id   AF-A0A4Q3UBK8-F1
#
_cell.length_a   1.000
_cell.length_b   1.000
_cell.length_c   1.000
_cell.angle_alpha   90.00
_cell.angle_beta   90.00
_cell.angle_gamma   90.00
#
_symmetry.space_group_name_H-M   'P 1'
#
loop_
_entity.id
_entity.type
_entity.pdbx_description
1 polymer ?
#
loop_
_entity_poly.entity_id
_entity_poly.type
_entity_poly.pdbx_seq_one_letter_code
_entity_poly.pdbx_strand_id
1 'polypeptide(L)'
;YTRKQWGLDPSQLDKAVTSRVPTRTSTDDRYFLDTFQAMPLHGYTAMFENMLDHDNIDLALGVDFEDIRAEGLAPHTIYTGPIDEYFGHRFGALPYRSLAFRHETLDQRRFQPVAVVNYPDEAVPYTRITEYKHLTGQVHRQTSISYEFPQANGDPYYPIPRPENAALYKKYAELADAHPEVSFVGRLATYRYYNMDQVVGQALAHYRRMTVPADLAVNS
;
A
#
# COMPACT_ATOMS: atom_id res chain seq x y z
N TYR A 1 -9.01 2.15 -18.71
CA TYR A 1 -8.16 1.77 -17.56
C TYR A 1 -8.87 2.01 -16.23
N THR A 2 -9.22 3.26 -15.87
CA THR A 2 -9.83 3.59 -14.56
C THR A 2 -11.07 2.77 -14.24
N ARG A 3 -12.01 2.65 -15.17
CA ARG A 3 -13.23 1.83 -15.00
C ARG A 3 -12.92 0.38 -14.67
N LYS A 4 -11.89 -0.20 -15.29
CA LYS A 4 -11.43 -1.55 -15.01
C LYS A 4 -10.78 -1.64 -13.63
N GLN A 5 -9.82 -0.76 -13.32
CA GLN A 5 -9.11 -0.75 -12.02
C GLN A 5 -10.04 -0.50 -10.83
N TRP A 6 -11.01 0.38 -11.00
CA TRP A 6 -11.81 0.91 -9.89
C TRP A 6 -13.28 0.53 -9.95
N GLY A 7 -13.77 -0.17 -10.97
CA GLY A 7 -15.19 -0.43 -11.15
C GLY A 7 -16.06 0.84 -11.18
N LEU A 8 -15.45 2.00 -11.43
CA LEU A 8 -16.04 3.32 -11.28
C LEU A 8 -15.61 4.22 -12.44
N ASP A 9 -16.50 5.10 -12.88
CA ASP A 9 -16.15 6.13 -13.83
C ASP A 9 -15.18 7.14 -13.18
N PRO A 10 -14.18 7.69 -13.91
CA PRO A 10 -13.29 8.71 -13.36
C PRO A 10 -14.01 9.90 -12.70
N SER A 11 -15.20 10.27 -13.18
CA SER A 11 -16.02 11.34 -12.58
C SER A 11 -16.48 11.06 -11.15
N GLN A 12 -16.44 9.80 -10.72
CA GLN A 12 -16.86 9.35 -9.40
C GLN A 12 -15.69 9.22 -8.43
N LEU A 13 -14.46 9.48 -8.85
CA LEU A 13 -13.25 9.36 -8.04
C LEU A 13 -12.69 10.76 -7.74
N ASP A 14 -12.00 10.89 -6.61
CA ASP A 14 -11.22 12.10 -6.35
C ASP A 14 -10.14 12.28 -7.42
N LYS A 15 -9.89 13.54 -7.81
CA LYS A 15 -8.86 13.92 -8.79
C LYS A 15 -7.47 13.38 -8.43
N ALA A 16 -7.19 13.17 -7.15
CA ALA A 16 -5.93 12.61 -6.64
C ALA A 16 -5.62 11.22 -7.19
N VAL A 17 -6.61 10.47 -7.68
CA VAL A 17 -6.39 9.13 -8.27
C VAL A 17 -5.68 9.23 -9.62
N THR A 18 -6.20 10.05 -10.53
CA THR A 18 -5.69 10.16 -11.91
C THR A 18 -4.52 11.12 -12.04
N SER A 19 -4.44 12.14 -11.19
CA SER A 19 -3.31 13.10 -11.16
C SER A 19 -1.96 12.48 -10.76
N ARG A 20 -1.95 11.21 -10.33
CA ARG A 20 -0.73 10.41 -10.12
C ARG A 20 0.02 10.07 -11.42
N VAL A 21 -0.64 10.18 -12.57
CA VAL A 21 -0.03 10.00 -13.88
C VAL A 21 -0.20 11.31 -14.66
N PRO A 22 0.62 12.34 -14.37
CA PRO A 22 0.53 13.62 -15.06
C PRO A 22 0.96 13.49 -16.52
N THR A 23 0.31 14.25 -17.40
CA THR A 23 0.75 14.39 -18.80
C THR A 23 2.04 15.19 -18.88
N ARG A 24 2.83 14.97 -19.93
CA ARG A 24 4.11 15.63 -20.15
C ARG A 24 4.17 16.22 -21.55
N THR A 25 4.90 17.32 -21.67
CA THR A 25 5.23 17.98 -22.95
C THR A 25 6.67 17.71 -23.39
N SER A 26 7.47 17.01 -22.58
CA SER A 26 8.81 16.54 -22.92
C SER A 26 8.80 15.12 -23.48
N THR A 27 9.97 14.62 -23.90
CA THR A 27 10.17 13.24 -24.38
C THR A 27 10.61 12.26 -23.28
N ASP A 28 10.59 12.68 -22.02
CA ASP A 28 10.94 11.82 -20.88
C ASP A 28 9.84 10.77 -20.67
N ASP A 29 10.20 9.50 -20.88
CA ASP A 29 9.31 8.35 -20.85
C ASP A 29 9.32 7.60 -19.50
N ARG A 30 10.13 8.03 -18.53
CA ARG A 30 10.21 7.38 -17.21
C ARG A 30 8.88 7.48 -16.48
N TYR A 31 8.39 6.42 -15.85
CA TYR A 31 7.13 6.48 -15.11
C TYR A 31 7.21 7.43 -13.89
N PHE A 32 8.33 7.39 -13.17
CA PHE A 32 8.62 8.24 -12.01
C PHE A 32 9.69 9.28 -12.33
N LEU A 33 9.57 10.46 -11.73
CA LEU A 33 10.54 11.57 -11.87
C LEU A 33 11.32 11.82 -10.58
N ASP A 34 11.11 10.99 -9.56
CA ASP A 34 11.80 11.06 -8.28
C ASP A 34 13.32 10.98 -8.47
N THR A 35 14.05 11.67 -7.58
CA THR A 35 15.52 11.76 -7.62
C THR A 35 16.19 10.38 -7.44
N PHE A 36 15.65 9.56 -6.56
CA PHE A 36 16.20 8.24 -6.23
C PHE A 36 15.25 7.15 -6.73
N GLN A 37 15.71 6.38 -7.71
CA GLN A 37 14.96 5.27 -8.31
C GLN A 37 15.84 4.03 -8.32
N ALA A 38 15.57 3.10 -7.41
CA ALA A 38 16.31 1.86 -7.27
C ALA A 38 15.44 0.75 -6.68
N MET A 39 15.79 -0.49 -7.02
CA MET A 39 15.24 -1.68 -6.40
C MET A 39 16.25 -2.23 -5.39
N PRO A 40 15.80 -2.80 -4.25
CA PRO A 40 16.72 -3.48 -3.34
C PRO A 40 17.47 -4.60 -4.06
N LEU A 41 18.80 -4.59 -3.97
CA LEU A 41 19.68 -5.48 -4.74
C LEU A 41 19.35 -6.97 -4.53
N HIS A 42 18.96 -7.34 -3.31
CA HIS A 42 18.61 -8.71 -2.92
C HIS A 42 17.10 -8.90 -2.70
N GLY A 43 16.28 -7.98 -3.21
CA GLY A 43 14.83 -8.00 -3.03
C GLY A 43 14.36 -7.41 -1.69
N TYR A 44 13.05 -7.18 -1.59
CA TYR A 44 12.46 -6.54 -0.41
C TYR A 44 12.52 -7.43 0.83
N THR A 45 12.39 -8.75 0.71
CA THR A 45 12.44 -9.66 1.86
C THR A 45 13.76 -9.55 2.61
N ALA A 46 14.90 -9.65 1.92
CA ALA A 46 16.22 -9.48 2.55
C ALA A 46 16.39 -8.10 3.22
N MET A 47 15.80 -7.05 2.63
CA MET A 47 15.78 -5.73 3.25
C MET A 47 14.96 -5.72 4.55
N PHE A 48 13.77 -6.34 4.56
CA PHE A 48 12.92 -6.45 5.76
C PHE A 48 13.53 -7.34 6.85
N GLU A 49 14.14 -8.46 6.49
CA GLU A 49 14.89 -9.31 7.43
C GLU A 49 15.95 -8.49 8.16
N ASN A 50 16.77 -7.72 7.44
CA ASN A 50 17.77 -6.84 8.06
C ASN A 50 17.16 -5.72 8.92
N MET A 51 15.97 -5.21 8.58
CA MET A 51 15.31 -4.16 9.37
C MET A 51 14.72 -4.71 10.68
N LEU A 52 14.41 -6.00 10.74
CA LEU A 52 13.77 -6.67 11.88
C LEU A 52 14.75 -7.51 12.70
N ASP A 53 15.98 -7.69 12.23
CA ASP A 53 17.06 -8.41 12.91
C ASP A 53 17.66 -7.58 14.06
N HIS A 54 16.98 -7.60 15.21
CA HIS A 54 17.42 -6.91 16.42
C HIS A 54 16.92 -7.64 17.67
N ASP A 55 17.75 -7.76 18.70
CA ASP A 55 17.45 -8.45 19.98
C ASP A 55 16.22 -7.91 20.76
N ASN A 56 15.63 -6.80 20.32
CA ASN A 56 14.47 -6.16 20.96
C ASN A 56 13.20 -6.31 20.11
N ILE A 57 13.26 -7.09 19.03
CA ILE A 57 12.17 -7.30 18.09
C ILE A 57 11.88 -8.80 18.06
N ASP A 58 10.75 -9.18 18.64
CA ASP A 58 10.17 -10.52 18.46
C ASP A 58 9.23 -10.52 17.26
N LEU A 59 9.29 -11.58 16.45
CA LEU A 59 8.42 -11.75 15.28
C LEU A 59 7.42 -12.89 15.50
N ALA A 60 6.14 -12.56 15.41
CA ALA A 60 5.04 -13.52 15.35
C ALA A 60 4.41 -13.47 13.94
N LEU A 61 4.47 -14.58 13.22
CA LEU A 61 3.90 -14.74 11.87
C LEU A 61 2.79 -15.78 11.89
N GLY A 62 1.81 -15.65 10.98
CA GLY A 62 0.65 -16.54 10.95
C GLY A 62 -0.31 -16.36 12.13
N VAL A 63 -0.28 -15.19 12.76
CA VAL A 63 -1.11 -14.82 13.92
C VAL A 63 -2.02 -13.66 13.51
N ASP A 64 -3.31 -13.77 13.81
CA ASP A 64 -4.26 -12.68 13.61
C ASP A 64 -4.16 -11.67 14.76
N PHE A 65 -4.43 -10.40 14.46
CA PHE A 65 -4.40 -9.34 15.47
C PHE A 65 -5.48 -9.53 16.55
N GLU A 66 -6.64 -10.09 16.21
CA GLU A 66 -7.70 -10.31 17.19
C GLU A 66 -7.33 -11.38 18.23
N ASP A 67 -6.50 -12.37 17.85
CA ASP A 67 -5.95 -13.35 18.79
C ASP A 67 -5.05 -12.65 19.83
N ILE A 68 -4.14 -11.77 19.36
CA ILE A 68 -3.27 -10.97 20.24
C ILE A 68 -4.08 -10.02 21.12
N ARG A 69 -5.12 -9.39 20.55
CA ARG A 69 -6.00 -8.49 21.29
C ARG A 69 -6.72 -9.21 22.43
N ALA A 70 -7.13 -10.47 22.23
CA ALA A 70 -7.78 -11.27 23.25
C ALA A 70 -6.84 -11.65 24.42
N GLU A 71 -5.54 -11.80 24.15
CA GLU A 71 -4.50 -12.06 25.17
C GLU A 71 -4.13 -10.80 25.98
N GLY A 72 -4.37 -9.62 25.41
CA GLY A 72 -4.13 -8.33 26.03
C GLY A 72 -3.02 -7.56 25.31
N LEU A 73 -3.37 -6.36 24.83
CA LEU A 73 -2.43 -5.51 24.10
C LEU A 73 -1.34 -4.93 25.01
N ALA A 74 -0.18 -4.68 24.41
CA ALA A 74 0.91 -3.95 25.06
C ALA A 74 0.46 -2.53 25.46
N PRO A 75 1.12 -1.88 26.46
CA PRO A 75 0.76 -0.54 26.93
C PRO A 75 0.67 0.52 25.84
N HIS A 76 1.45 0.36 24.77
CA HIS A 76 1.29 1.11 23.54
C HIS A 76 1.30 0.17 22.35
N THR A 77 0.35 0.33 21.43
CA THR A 77 0.22 -0.52 20.23
C THR A 77 0.32 0.33 18.97
N ILE A 78 1.15 -0.07 18.02
CA ILE A 78 1.13 0.50 16.67
C ILE A 78 0.29 -0.41 15.79
N TYR A 79 -0.81 0.09 15.27
CA TYR A 79 -1.71 -0.66 14.39
C TYR A 79 -1.61 -0.15 12.95
N THR A 80 -1.37 -1.07 12.01
CA THR A 80 -1.18 -0.75 10.59
C THR A 80 -2.20 -1.41 9.65
N GLY A 81 -3.13 -2.20 10.20
CA GLY A 81 -4.22 -2.86 9.45
C GLY A 81 -5.38 -1.91 9.13
N PRO A 82 -6.49 -2.42 8.57
CA PRO A 82 -7.68 -1.61 8.27
C PRO A 82 -8.29 -1.02 9.55
N ILE A 83 -8.46 0.31 9.57
CA ILE A 83 -8.95 1.02 10.75
C ILE A 83 -10.40 0.67 11.09
N ASP A 84 -11.21 0.38 10.08
CA ASP A 84 -12.59 -0.03 10.26
C ASP A 84 -12.70 -1.42 10.90
N GLU A 85 -11.84 -2.37 10.52
CA GLU A 85 -11.75 -3.69 11.17
C GLU A 85 -11.33 -3.56 12.64
N TYR A 86 -10.34 -2.72 12.95
CA TYR A 86 -9.90 -2.48 14.33
C TYR A 86 -11.06 -2.10 15.27
N PHE A 87 -12.01 -1.30 14.76
CA PHE A 87 -13.21 -0.85 15.49
C PHE A 87 -14.47 -1.68 15.20
N GLY A 88 -14.30 -2.92 14.73
CA GLY A 88 -15.40 -3.87 14.52
C GLY A 88 -16.45 -3.39 13.52
N HIS A 89 -16.03 -2.62 12.51
CA HIS A 89 -16.89 -2.01 11.49
C HIS A 89 -18.10 -1.23 12.03
N ARG A 90 -17.99 -0.63 13.22
CA ARG A 90 -19.12 0.03 13.91
C ARG A 90 -19.81 1.15 13.14
N PHE A 91 -19.14 1.75 12.15
CA PHE A 91 -19.72 2.76 11.24
C PHE A 91 -19.98 2.23 9.82
N GLY A 92 -19.79 0.92 9.61
CA GLY A 92 -19.76 0.25 8.30
C GLY A 92 -18.32 0.02 7.79
N ALA A 93 -18.17 -0.92 6.86
CA ALA A 93 -16.87 -1.23 6.25
C ALA A 93 -16.38 -0.09 5.34
N LEU A 94 -15.09 0.25 5.43
CA LEU A 94 -14.45 1.18 4.52
C LEU A 94 -14.20 0.50 3.17
N PRO A 95 -14.55 1.13 2.03
CA PRO A 95 -14.36 0.50 0.73
C PRO A 95 -12.89 0.43 0.31
N TYR A 96 -12.35 -0.77 0.21
CA TYR A 96 -11.03 -1.01 -0.41
C TYR A 96 -11.20 -1.69 -1.77
N ARG A 97 -10.27 -1.41 -2.68
CA ARG A 97 -10.11 -2.13 -3.93
C ARG A 97 -9.14 -3.29 -3.70
N SER A 98 -9.52 -4.47 -4.14
CA SER A 98 -8.66 -5.66 -4.10
C SER A 98 -8.07 -5.99 -5.48
N LEU A 99 -7.13 -6.93 -5.52
CA LEU A 99 -6.49 -7.44 -6.72
C LEU A 99 -6.36 -8.96 -6.63
N ALA A 100 -6.56 -9.63 -7.77
CA ALA A 100 -6.15 -11.00 -7.98
C ALA A 100 -4.97 -11.04 -8.96
N PHE A 101 -3.99 -11.90 -8.67
CA PHE A 101 -2.80 -12.07 -9.48
C PHE A 101 -2.79 -13.46 -10.12
N ARG A 102 -2.57 -13.52 -11.42
CA ARG A 102 -2.27 -14.79 -12.10
C ARG A 102 -0.81 -14.80 -12.51
N HIS A 103 -0.02 -15.63 -11.84
CA HIS A 103 1.40 -15.79 -12.13
C HIS A 103 1.61 -16.86 -13.19
N GLU A 104 2.50 -16.59 -14.14
CA GLU A 104 2.91 -17.53 -15.17
C GLU A 104 4.43 -17.54 -15.31
N THR A 105 5.02 -18.72 -15.50
CA THR A 105 6.42 -18.87 -15.89
C THR A 105 6.47 -19.35 -17.33
N LEU A 106 7.18 -18.61 -18.17
CA LEU A 106 7.26 -18.84 -19.61
C LEU A 106 8.65 -19.33 -19.98
N ASP A 107 8.73 -20.32 -20.87
CA ASP A 107 10.00 -20.87 -21.36
C ASP A 107 10.64 -19.97 -22.43
N GLN A 108 10.91 -18.73 -22.06
CA GLN A 108 11.59 -17.73 -22.88
C GLN A 108 12.30 -16.71 -22.00
N ARG A 109 13.34 -16.07 -22.55
CA ARG A 109 14.18 -15.16 -21.77
C ARG A 109 13.48 -13.83 -21.44
N ARG A 110 12.64 -13.31 -22.35
CA ARG A 110 11.95 -12.03 -22.21
C ARG A 110 10.59 -12.11 -22.89
N PHE A 111 9.53 -11.69 -22.20
CA PHE A 111 8.15 -11.70 -22.70
C PHE A 111 7.75 -10.35 -23.33
N GLN A 112 8.13 -9.24 -22.71
CA GLN A 112 7.72 -7.89 -23.11
C GLN A 112 8.92 -6.92 -23.09
N PRO A 113 8.84 -5.78 -23.81
CA PRO A 113 9.97 -4.87 -23.95
C PRO A 113 10.33 -4.10 -22.66
N VAL A 114 9.37 -3.95 -21.74
CA VAL A 114 9.50 -3.16 -20.50
C VAL A 114 8.92 -3.89 -19.30
N ALA A 115 9.21 -3.42 -18.09
CA ALA A 115 8.76 -4.08 -16.85
C ALA A 115 7.24 -4.22 -16.73
N VAL A 116 6.46 -3.22 -17.15
CA VAL A 116 5.00 -3.20 -17.01
C VAL A 116 4.37 -2.69 -18.29
N VAL A 117 3.42 -3.44 -18.85
CA VAL A 117 2.61 -3.00 -19.99
C VAL A 117 1.16 -2.87 -19.52
N ASN A 118 0.60 -1.67 -19.66
CA ASN A 118 -0.79 -1.37 -19.29
C ASN A 118 -1.71 -1.64 -20.48
N TYR A 119 -2.88 -2.23 -20.19
CA TYR A 119 -3.93 -2.51 -21.16
C TYR A 119 -5.15 -1.64 -20.83
N PRO A 120 -5.26 -0.41 -21.39
CA PRO A 120 -6.33 0.51 -21.02
C PRO A 120 -7.69 0.11 -21.56
N ASP A 121 -7.74 -0.71 -22.63
CA ASP A 121 -8.95 -1.21 -23.26
C ASP A 121 -9.85 -1.95 -22.26
N GLU A 122 -11.15 -1.67 -22.31
CA GLU A 122 -12.18 -2.27 -21.46
C GLU A 122 -12.44 -3.74 -21.84
N ALA A 123 -12.20 -4.14 -23.08
CA ALA A 123 -12.37 -5.52 -23.54
C ALA A 123 -11.31 -6.49 -22.97
N VAL A 124 -10.18 -5.96 -22.48
CA VAL A 124 -9.11 -6.77 -21.87
C VAL A 124 -9.39 -6.94 -20.36
N PRO A 125 -9.48 -8.17 -19.82
CA PRO A 125 -9.95 -8.40 -18.45
C PRO A 125 -8.96 -7.99 -17.35
N TYR A 126 -7.66 -7.97 -17.63
CA TYR A 126 -6.60 -7.53 -16.70
C TYR A 126 -6.18 -6.09 -16.99
N THR A 127 -5.66 -5.37 -16.00
CA THR A 127 -5.20 -3.98 -16.15
C THR A 127 -3.80 -3.87 -16.74
N ARG A 128 -2.92 -4.78 -16.35
CA ARG A 128 -1.52 -4.77 -16.78
C ARG A 128 -0.86 -6.14 -16.64
N ILE A 129 0.26 -6.29 -17.33
CA ILE A 129 1.19 -7.42 -17.18
C ILE A 129 2.52 -6.87 -16.66
N THR A 130 3.03 -7.50 -15.60
CA THR A 130 4.35 -7.19 -15.02
C THR A 130 5.33 -8.33 -15.32
N GLU A 131 6.49 -8.02 -15.89
CA GLU A 131 7.61 -8.95 -16.09
C GLU A 131 8.75 -8.59 -15.12
N TYR A 132 8.92 -9.39 -14.07
CA TYR A 132 9.72 -9.05 -12.90
C TYR A 132 11.24 -8.97 -13.15
N LYS A 133 11.75 -9.63 -14.19
CA LYS A 133 13.19 -9.62 -14.51
C LYS A 133 13.70 -8.24 -14.95
N HIS A 134 12.83 -7.40 -15.52
CA HIS A 134 13.19 -6.00 -15.81
C HIS A 134 13.37 -5.18 -14.53
N LEU A 135 12.65 -5.50 -13.45
CA LEU A 135 12.73 -4.80 -12.17
C LEU A 135 13.91 -5.29 -11.33
N THR A 136 14.10 -6.60 -11.27
CA THR A 136 15.11 -7.24 -10.40
C THR A 136 16.50 -7.32 -11.01
N GLY A 137 16.62 -7.18 -12.35
CA GLY A 137 17.86 -7.43 -13.07
C GLY A 137 18.27 -8.92 -13.13
N GLN A 138 17.41 -9.83 -12.66
CA GLN A 138 17.72 -11.26 -12.63
C GLN A 138 17.97 -11.83 -14.03
N VAL A 139 19.11 -12.52 -14.20
CA VAL A 139 19.45 -13.24 -15.43
C VAL A 139 19.02 -14.69 -15.32
N HIS A 140 18.06 -15.09 -16.16
CA HIS A 140 17.52 -16.44 -16.19
C HIS A 140 17.05 -16.82 -17.60
N ARG A 141 17.04 -18.12 -17.94
CA ARG A 141 16.62 -18.63 -19.26
C ARG A 141 15.11 -18.50 -19.50
N GLN A 142 14.33 -18.60 -18.43
CA GLN A 142 12.87 -18.42 -18.40
C GLN A 142 12.52 -17.04 -17.84
N THR A 143 11.26 -16.63 -17.95
CA THR A 143 10.74 -15.39 -17.35
C THR A 143 9.46 -15.66 -16.60
N SER A 144 9.21 -14.88 -15.55
CA SER A 144 7.96 -14.93 -14.78
C SER A 144 7.23 -13.61 -14.94
N ILE A 145 5.93 -13.72 -15.20
CA ILE A 145 5.03 -12.59 -15.36
C ILE A 145 3.83 -12.71 -14.41
N SER A 146 3.14 -11.60 -14.19
CA SER A 146 1.83 -11.60 -13.53
C SER A 146 0.83 -10.78 -14.31
N TYR A 147 -0.38 -11.32 -14.47
CA TYR A 147 -1.56 -10.58 -14.87
C TYR A 147 -2.27 -10.04 -13.62
N GLU A 148 -2.68 -8.78 -13.64
CA GLU A 148 -3.39 -8.14 -12.53
C GLU A 148 -4.87 -7.92 -12.86
N PHE A 149 -5.75 -8.50 -12.03
CA PHE A 149 -7.19 -8.43 -12.17
C PHE A 149 -7.80 -7.66 -10.99
N PRO A 150 -8.43 -6.50 -11.23
CA PRO A 150 -9.13 -5.77 -10.19
C PRO A 150 -10.29 -6.57 -9.60
N GLN A 151 -10.40 -6.59 -8.27
CA GLN A 151 -11.45 -7.29 -7.55
C GLN A 151 -12.22 -6.33 -6.64
N ALA A 152 -13.51 -6.58 -6.46
CA ALA A 152 -14.31 -5.84 -5.48
C ALA A 152 -14.09 -6.35 -4.05
N ASN A 153 -13.82 -7.64 -3.88
CA ASN A 153 -13.67 -8.32 -2.61
C ASN A 153 -12.28 -9.00 -2.53
N GLY A 154 -11.83 -9.29 -1.32
CA GLY A 154 -10.50 -9.85 -1.03
C GLY A 154 -9.67 -8.86 -0.24
N ASP A 155 -8.36 -9.15 -0.09
CA ASP A 155 -7.47 -8.34 0.73
C ASP A 155 -7.47 -6.86 0.32
N PRO A 156 -7.40 -5.92 1.27
CA PRO A 156 -7.46 -4.50 0.98
C PRO A 156 -6.12 -3.98 0.43
N TYR A 157 -6.05 -3.69 -0.88
CA TYR A 157 -4.85 -3.15 -1.51
C TYR A 157 -4.86 -1.61 -1.61
N TYR A 158 -6.00 -1.03 -1.99
CA TYR A 158 -6.14 0.43 -2.20
C TYR A 158 -7.38 1.00 -1.53
N PRO A 159 -7.25 2.05 -0.71
CA PRO A 159 -8.39 2.90 -0.36
C PRO A 159 -9.07 3.43 -1.62
N ILE A 160 -10.39 3.54 -1.63
CA ILE A 160 -11.15 4.14 -2.74
C ILE A 160 -11.42 5.62 -2.41
N PRO A 161 -10.68 6.60 -2.99
CA PRO A 161 -10.79 7.99 -2.61
C PRO A 161 -12.04 8.63 -3.23
N ARG A 162 -13.06 8.85 -2.40
CA ARG A 162 -14.34 9.49 -2.75
C ARG A 162 -14.88 10.28 -1.57
N PRO A 163 -15.69 11.33 -1.79
CA PRO A 163 -16.25 12.15 -0.73
C PRO A 163 -16.95 11.35 0.38
N GLU A 164 -17.79 10.38 0.01
CA GLU A 164 -18.51 9.55 0.99
C GLU A 164 -17.58 8.66 1.83
N ASN A 165 -16.51 8.13 1.22
CA ASN A 165 -15.55 7.27 1.91
C ASN A 165 -14.65 8.10 2.83
N ALA A 166 -14.29 9.32 2.42
CA ALA A 166 -13.56 10.27 3.26
C ALA A 166 -14.40 10.68 4.49
N ALA A 167 -15.71 10.89 4.31
CA ALA A 167 -16.63 11.18 5.41
C ALA A 167 -16.77 10.00 6.38
N LEU A 168 -16.81 8.76 5.87
CA LEU A 168 -16.80 7.56 6.72
C LEU A 168 -15.48 7.39 7.47
N TYR A 169 -14.35 7.52 6.78
CA TYR A 169 -13.01 7.45 7.38
C TYR A 169 -12.86 8.48 8.50
N LYS A 170 -13.38 9.70 8.31
CA LYS A 170 -13.30 10.75 9.34
C LYS A 170 -13.88 10.31 10.68
N LYS A 171 -14.98 9.55 10.70
CA LYS A 171 -15.58 9.02 11.93
C LYS A 171 -14.65 8.01 12.63
N TYR A 172 -13.96 7.17 11.85
CA TYR A 172 -12.97 6.24 12.39
C TYR A 172 -11.72 6.95 12.88
N ALA A 173 -11.26 8.00 12.17
CA ALA A 173 -10.13 8.81 12.59
C ALA A 173 -10.42 9.54 13.91
N GLU A 174 -11.60 10.14 14.07
CA GLU A 174 -12.03 10.76 15.34
C GLU A 174 -12.05 9.76 16.50
N LEU A 175 -12.39 8.49 16.22
CA LEU A 175 -12.34 7.44 17.23
C LEU A 175 -10.90 7.02 17.54
N ALA A 176 -10.04 6.87 16.53
CA ALA A 176 -8.61 6.62 16.72
C ALA A 176 -7.93 7.71 17.57
N ASP A 177 -8.27 8.98 17.35
CA ASP A 177 -7.73 10.10 18.14
C ASP A 177 -8.13 10.03 19.63
N ALA A 178 -9.22 9.32 19.97
CA ALA A 178 -9.65 9.09 21.35
C ALA A 178 -8.95 7.91 22.04
N HIS A 179 -8.08 7.16 21.33
CA HIS A 179 -7.32 6.01 21.82
C HIS A 179 -5.81 6.28 21.78
N PRO A 180 -5.27 7.17 22.64
CA PRO A 180 -3.85 7.57 22.61
C PRO A 180 -2.86 6.42 22.90
N GLU A 181 -3.33 5.34 23.50
CA GLU A 181 -2.58 4.10 23.69
C GLU A 181 -2.35 3.32 22.39
N VAL A 182 -3.07 3.67 21.31
CA VAL A 182 -2.92 3.04 19.99
C VAL A 182 -2.62 4.06 18.89
N SER A 183 -1.50 3.85 18.21
CA SER A 183 -1.07 4.67 17.09
C SER A 183 -1.43 4.03 15.75
N PHE A 184 -2.22 4.72 14.95
CA PHE A 184 -2.63 4.28 13.62
C PHE A 184 -1.69 4.83 12.55
N VAL A 185 -0.94 3.95 11.88
CA VAL A 185 0.10 4.34 10.91
C VAL A 185 0.04 3.47 9.65
N GLY A 186 0.35 4.04 8.49
CA GLY A 186 0.40 3.31 7.23
C GLY A 186 -0.86 3.43 6.38
N ARG A 187 -0.83 2.78 5.21
CA ARG A 187 -1.85 2.91 4.15
C ARG A 187 -3.26 2.58 4.64
N LEU A 188 -3.42 1.44 5.31
CA LEU A 188 -4.74 0.92 5.70
C LEU A 188 -5.26 1.64 6.94
N ALA A 189 -4.44 1.74 7.99
CA ALA A 189 -4.82 2.39 9.23
C ALA A 189 -5.15 3.88 9.07
N THR A 190 -4.57 4.56 8.07
CA THR A 190 -4.88 5.97 7.79
C THR A 190 -5.68 6.19 6.51
N TYR A 191 -6.17 5.11 5.89
CA TYR A 191 -6.98 5.13 4.67
C TYR A 191 -6.45 6.06 3.57
N ARG A 192 -5.13 6.01 3.32
CA ARG A 192 -4.43 6.91 2.40
C ARG A 192 -3.70 6.17 1.31
N TYR A 193 -3.84 6.62 0.06
CA TYR A 193 -3.16 6.03 -1.09
C TYR A 193 -1.68 6.44 -1.14
N TYR A 194 -0.86 5.78 -0.33
CA TYR A 194 0.58 6.02 -0.22
C TYR A 194 1.46 5.09 -1.05
N ASN A 195 2.58 5.62 -1.55
CA ASN A 195 3.75 4.85 -2.00
C ASN A 195 4.58 4.36 -0.80
N MET A 196 5.55 3.47 -1.04
CA MET A 196 6.42 2.93 0.01
C MET A 196 7.22 4.01 0.74
N ASP A 197 7.85 4.94 0.01
CA ASP A 197 8.63 6.05 0.55
C ASP A 197 7.78 6.96 1.46
N GLN A 198 6.53 7.20 1.09
CA GLN A 198 5.59 8.00 1.86
C GLN A 198 5.21 7.31 3.18
N VAL A 199 5.04 5.99 3.17
CA VAL A 199 4.79 5.21 4.40
C VAL A 199 6.01 5.21 5.31
N VAL A 200 7.22 5.03 4.76
CA VAL A 200 8.47 5.13 5.54
C VAL A 200 8.61 6.52 6.15
N GLY A 201 8.37 7.58 5.38
CA GLY A 201 8.39 8.95 5.88
C GLY A 201 7.36 9.19 6.99
N GLN A 202 6.14 8.64 6.84
CA GLN A 202 5.09 8.70 7.86
C GLN A 202 5.51 8.01 9.16
N ALA A 203 6.08 6.81 9.07
CA ALA A 203 6.54 6.03 10.21
C ALA A 203 7.67 6.76 10.96
N LEU A 204 8.68 7.27 10.25
CA LEU A 204 9.78 8.04 10.85
C LEU A 204 9.28 9.33 11.52
N ALA A 205 8.33 10.04 10.90
CA ALA A 205 7.73 11.22 11.49
C ALA A 205 6.91 10.89 12.75
N HIS A 206 6.22 9.74 12.76
CA HIS A 206 5.47 9.27 13.91
C HIS A 206 6.40 8.87 15.06
N TYR A 207 7.45 8.08 14.78
CA TYR A 207 8.48 7.73 15.76
C TYR A 207 9.07 8.96 16.45
N ARG A 208 9.45 10.00 15.68
CA ARG A 208 9.95 11.26 16.25
C ARG A 208 8.97 11.90 17.24
N ARG A 209 7.67 11.88 16.94
CA ARG A 209 6.64 12.43 17.86
C ARG A 209 6.53 11.62 19.15
N MET A 210 6.69 10.30 19.08
CA MET A 210 6.67 9.42 20.26
C MET A 210 7.89 9.62 21.16
N THR A 211 9.06 9.93 20.57
CA THR A 211 10.33 10.03 21.30
C THR A 211 10.66 11.43 21.84
N VAL A 212 9.91 12.47 21.45
CA VAL A 212 10.11 13.81 22.00
C VAL A 212 9.54 13.85 23.42
N PRO A 213 10.33 14.23 24.44
CA PRO A 213 9.83 14.38 25.81
C PRO A 213 8.69 15.39 25.89
N ALA A 214 7.65 15.07 26.67
CA ALA A 214 6.45 15.89 26.85
C ALA A 214 6.75 17.36 27.23
N ASP A 215 7.89 17.61 27.89
CA ASP A 215 8.29 18.93 28.38
C ASP A 215 8.73 19.92 27.28
N LEU A 216 8.95 19.45 26.04
CA LEU A 216 9.34 20.30 24.90
C LEU A 216 8.19 20.60 23.94
N ALA A 217 7.02 19.96 24.09
CA ALA A 217 5.89 20.10 23.17
C ALA A 217 5.00 21.34 23.45
N VAL A 218 5.23 22.04 24.57
CA VAL A 218 4.38 23.18 25.00
C VAL A 218 4.85 24.53 24.42
N ASN A 219 6.00 24.59 23.74
CA ASN A 219 6.62 25.86 23.29
C ASN A 219 6.88 25.95 21.77
N SER A 220 6.11 25.26 20.92
CA SER A 220 6.21 25.38 19.46
C SER A 220 4.85 25.52 18.78
#